data_AF-A0AAJ2LGQ1-F1
#
_entry.id   AF-A0AAJ2LGQ1-F1
#
_cell.length_a   1.000
_cell.length_b   1.000
_cell.length_c   1.000
_cell.angle_alpha   90.00
_cell.angle_beta   90.00
_cell.angle_gamma   90.00
#
_symmetry.space_group_name_H-M   'P 1'
#
loop_
_entity.id
_entity.type
_entity.pdbx_description
1 polymer ?
#
loop_
_entity_poly.entity_id
_entity_poly.type
_entity_poly.pdbx_seq_one_letter_code
_entity_poly.pdbx_strand_id
1 'polypeptide(L)'
;MFECLILGDSIGVGMAQAINARRALHCDVMAVERASAEQILAWRKPAKNYGMTIMAIGSNDPPRRTLQRGLAEIRRRISTRRVIWLLPYSRPTAYAVTSVALIFGDETLDLGRFPTRDRVHPLRYGDVASALLK
;
A
#
# COMPACT_ATOMS: atom_id res chain seq x y z
N MET A 1 16.14 12.43 8.47
CA MET A 1 15.16 12.64 7.39
C MET A 1 14.16 11.50 7.48
N PHE A 2 12.85 11.75 7.61
CA PHE A 2 11.86 10.66 7.62
C PHE A 2 11.72 10.14 6.20
N GLU A 3 12.41 9.04 5.89
CA GLU A 3 12.42 8.48 4.56
C GLU A 3 11.20 7.58 4.42
N CYS A 4 10.22 8.01 3.63
CA CYS A 4 8.97 7.29 3.41
C CYS A 4 8.93 6.71 1.99
N LEU A 5 8.36 5.51 1.84
CA LEU A 5 8.06 4.90 0.54
C LEU A 5 6.56 4.66 0.41
N ILE A 6 5.98 4.96 -0.74
CA ILE A 6 4.66 4.51 -1.13
C ILE A 6 4.83 3.50 -2.26
N LEU A 7 4.44 2.25 -2.00
CA LEU A 7 4.59 1.12 -2.92
C LEU A 7 3.20 0.59 -3.28
N GLY A 8 2.86 0.49 -4.56
CA GLY A 8 1.53 -0.02 -4.89
C GLY A 8 1.03 0.11 -6.32
N ASP A 9 -0.29 0.05 -6.41
CA ASP A 9 -1.07 0.18 -7.64
C ASP A 9 -1.64 1.61 -7.80
N SER A 10 -2.78 1.76 -8.49
CA SER A 10 -3.48 3.05 -8.62
C SER A 10 -3.88 3.68 -7.27
N ILE A 11 -4.13 2.87 -6.25
CA ILE A 11 -4.37 3.36 -4.89
C ILE A 11 -3.08 3.98 -4.33
N GLY A 12 -1.94 3.35 -4.58
CA GLY A 12 -0.63 3.89 -4.23
C GLY A 12 -0.35 5.23 -4.92
N VAL A 13 -0.68 5.34 -6.22
CA VAL A 13 -0.56 6.60 -6.98
C VAL A 13 -1.40 7.72 -6.35
N GLY A 14 -2.69 7.48 -6.09
CA GLY A 14 -3.57 8.48 -5.47
C GLY A 14 -3.13 8.86 -4.05
N MET A 15 -2.65 7.90 -3.26
CA MET A 15 -2.11 8.17 -1.92
C MET A 15 -0.84 9.00 -1.97
N ALA A 16 0.05 8.75 -2.93
CA ALA A 16 1.26 9.54 -3.13
C ALA A 16 0.94 10.99 -3.46
N GLN A 17 -0.05 11.23 -4.34
CA GLN A 17 -0.52 12.58 -4.63
C GLN A 17 -1.03 13.30 -3.36
N ALA A 18 -1.85 12.62 -2.55
CA ALA A 18 -2.43 13.22 -1.34
C ALA A 18 -1.40 13.45 -0.21
N ILE A 19 -0.43 12.56 -0.04
CA ILE A 19 0.61 12.69 1.00
C ILE A 19 1.65 13.71 0.59
N ASN A 20 2.19 13.62 -0.63
CA ASN A 20 3.28 14.50 -1.08
C ASN A 20 2.81 15.93 -1.38
N ALA A 21 1.50 16.18 -1.49
CA ALA A 21 0.95 17.53 -1.49
C ALA A 21 1.09 18.24 -0.12
N ARG A 22 1.37 17.50 0.96
CA ARG A 22 1.57 18.08 2.31
C ARG A 22 3.02 18.55 2.45
N ARG A 23 3.22 19.85 2.71
CA ARG A 23 4.56 20.49 2.74
C ARG A 23 5.59 19.84 3.69
N ALA A 24 5.15 19.12 4.71
CA ALA A 24 6.02 18.52 5.73
C ALA A 24 6.50 17.10 5.39
N LEU A 25 5.97 16.46 4.33
CA LEU A 25 6.25 15.07 4.01
C LEU A 25 6.51 14.90 2.51
N HIS A 26 7.54 14.13 2.18
CA HIS A 26 7.79 13.69 0.82
C HIS A 26 8.23 12.22 0.84
N CYS A 27 7.36 11.34 0.35
CA CYS A 27 7.63 9.93 0.18
C CYS A 27 8.15 9.67 -1.23
N ASP A 28 9.15 8.80 -1.34
CA ASP A 28 9.49 8.16 -2.61
C ASP A 28 8.27 7.36 -3.10
N VAL A 29 8.08 7.30 -4.41
CA VAL A 29 6.89 6.67 -5.01
C VAL A 29 7.33 5.56 -5.95
N MET A 30 6.89 4.34 -5.64
CA MET A 30 6.95 3.19 -6.53
C MET A 30 5.54 2.66 -6.69
N ALA A 31 4.72 3.37 -7.46
CA ALA A 31 3.35 2.97 -7.71
C ALA A 31 2.97 3.21 -9.16
N VAL A 32 2.24 2.25 -9.74
CA VAL A 32 1.82 2.29 -11.14
C VAL A 32 0.38 1.82 -11.24
N GLU A 33 -0.44 2.50 -12.02
CA GLU A 33 -1.81 2.09 -12.25
C GLU A 33 -1.91 0.65 -12.77
N ARG A 34 -2.94 -0.07 -12.34
CA ARG A 34 -3.22 -1.47 -12.71
C ARG A 34 -2.15 -2.50 -12.27
N ALA A 35 -1.13 -2.09 -11.52
CA ALA A 35 -0.10 -3.01 -11.06
C ALA A 35 -0.70 -4.14 -10.21
N SER A 36 -0.37 -5.38 -10.54
CA SER A 36 -0.61 -6.57 -9.69
C SER A 36 0.59 -6.85 -8.79
N ALA A 37 0.40 -7.68 -7.75
CA ALA A 37 1.51 -8.13 -6.90
C ALA A 37 2.61 -8.85 -7.71
N GLU A 38 2.23 -9.62 -8.73
CA GLU A 38 3.18 -10.29 -9.63
C GLU A 38 4.04 -9.29 -10.41
N GLN A 39 3.42 -8.23 -10.96
CA GLN A 39 4.16 -7.20 -11.69
C GLN A 39 5.10 -6.42 -10.77
N ILE A 40 4.67 -6.11 -9.54
CA ILE A 40 5.49 -5.40 -8.55
C ILE A 40 6.72 -6.24 -8.17
N LEU A 41 6.61 -7.57 -8.11
CA LEU A 41 7.76 -8.44 -7.85
C LEU A 41 8.84 -8.39 -8.94
N ALA A 42 8.47 -8.02 -10.16
CA ALA A 42 9.41 -7.83 -11.26
C ALA A 42 10.11 -6.45 -11.22
N TRP A 43 9.63 -5.52 -10.40
CA TRP A 43 10.25 -4.20 -10.28
C TRP A 43 11.61 -4.27 -9.60
N ARG A 44 12.49 -3.35 -9.99
CA ARG A 44 13.76 -3.16 -9.30
C ARG A 44 13.49 -2.75 -7.85
N LYS A 45 14.00 -3.55 -6.90
CA LYS A 45 13.92 -3.25 -5.47
C LYS A 45 14.53 -1.86 -5.18
N PRO A 46 13.89 -1.03 -4.32
CA PRO A 46 14.51 0.20 -3.88
C PRO A 46 15.76 -0.09 -3.04
N ALA A 47 16.86 0.61 -3.35
CA ALA A 47 18.16 0.41 -2.68
C ALA A 47 18.23 1.04 -1.27
N LYS A 48 17.22 1.84 -0.92
CA LYS A 48 17.17 2.68 0.28
C LYS A 48 16.46 1.98 1.43
N ASN A 49 16.87 2.30 2.67
CA ASN A 49 16.18 1.87 3.89
C ASN A 49 15.17 2.94 4.30
N TYR A 50 13.90 2.58 4.44
CA TYR A 50 12.85 3.53 4.77
C TYR A 50 12.50 3.53 6.26
N GLY A 51 12.16 4.69 6.81
CA GLY A 51 11.56 4.79 8.14
C GLY A 51 10.12 4.28 8.14
N MET A 52 9.39 4.47 7.03
CA MET A 52 8.01 4.01 6.86
C MET A 52 7.75 3.60 5.41
N THR A 53 6.97 2.55 5.21
CA THR A 53 6.43 2.19 3.90
C THR A 53 4.92 2.03 3.96
N ILE A 54 4.20 2.72 3.08
CA ILE A 54 2.78 2.53 2.86
C ILE A 54 2.62 1.58 1.67
N MET A 55 1.97 0.45 1.88
CA MET A 55 1.76 -0.58 0.85
C MET A 55 0.30 -0.59 0.41
N ALA A 56 0.07 -0.29 -0.87
CA ALA A 56 -1.24 -0.23 -1.50
C ALA A 56 -1.27 -1.23 -2.67
N ILE A 57 -1.33 -2.52 -2.36
CA ILE A 57 -1.19 -3.62 -3.32
C ILE A 57 -2.37 -4.58 -3.17
N GLY A 58 -2.83 -5.15 -4.28
CA GLY A 58 -3.80 -6.22 -4.30
C GLY A 58 -5.13 -5.85 -4.95
N SER A 59 -5.39 -4.58 -5.25
CA SER A 59 -6.69 -4.18 -5.81
C SER A 59 -6.93 -4.74 -7.22
N ASN A 60 -5.86 -5.04 -7.95
CA ASN A 60 -5.87 -5.66 -9.27
C ASN A 60 -5.65 -7.18 -9.23
N ASP A 61 -5.53 -7.77 -8.04
CA ASP A 61 -5.20 -9.18 -7.87
C ASP A 61 -6.44 -10.01 -7.49
N PRO A 62 -6.61 -11.21 -8.07
CA PRO A 62 -7.63 -12.14 -7.61
C PRO A 62 -7.30 -12.64 -6.19
N PRO A 63 -8.29 -12.81 -5.29
CA PRO A 63 -8.08 -13.22 -3.90
C PRO A 63 -7.74 -14.72 -3.80
N ARG A 64 -6.53 -15.09 -4.19
CA ARG A 64 -6.02 -16.48 -4.22
C ARG A 64 -4.82 -16.62 -3.28
N ARG A 65 -4.46 -17.86 -2.91
CA ARG A 65 -3.25 -18.14 -2.10
C ARG A 65 -1.96 -17.60 -2.72
N THR A 66 -1.91 -17.47 -4.05
CA THR A 66 -0.78 -16.87 -4.77
C THR A 66 -0.59 -15.40 -4.41
N LEU A 67 -1.67 -14.65 -4.16
CA LEU A 67 -1.59 -13.26 -3.73
C LEU A 67 -0.87 -13.14 -2.39
N GLN A 68 -1.27 -13.90 -1.38
CA GLN A 68 -0.63 -13.87 -0.05
C GLN A 68 0.88 -14.15 -0.13
N ARG A 69 1.29 -15.14 -0.94
CA ARG A 69 2.71 -15.44 -1.17
C ARG A 69 3.44 -14.27 -1.84
N GLY A 70 2.83 -13.67 -2.87
CA GLY A 70 3.40 -12.53 -3.56
C GLY A 70 3.56 -11.31 -2.65
N LEU A 71 2.52 -10.97 -1.87
CA LEU A 71 2.56 -9.88 -0.90
C LEU A 71 3.63 -10.10 0.18
N ALA A 72 3.74 -11.32 0.72
CA ALA A 72 4.78 -11.65 1.69
C ALA A 72 6.19 -11.52 1.10
N GLU A 73 6.38 -11.92 -0.17
CA GLU A 73 7.66 -11.78 -0.86
C GLU A 73 8.02 -10.30 -1.12
N ILE A 74 7.05 -9.50 -1.57
CA ILE A 74 7.22 -8.04 -1.70
C ILE A 74 7.65 -7.46 -0.35
N ARG A 75 6.94 -7.82 0.73
CA ARG A 75 7.20 -7.31 2.08
C ARG A 75 8.63 -7.61 2.57
N ARG A 76 9.15 -8.81 2.31
CA ARG A 76 10.54 -9.19 2.64
C ARG A 76 11.58 -8.41 1.86
N ARG A 77 11.26 -8.03 0.62
CA ARG A 77 12.19 -7.27 -0.24
C ARG A 77 12.33 -5.83 0.20
N ILE A 78 11.39 -5.25 0.93
CA ILE A 78 11.46 -3.84 1.35
C ILE A 78 12.14 -3.71 2.71
N SER A 79 13.28 -3.01 2.73
CA SER A 79 13.97 -2.64 3.97
C SER A 79 13.29 -1.41 4.58
N THR A 80 12.52 -1.60 5.65
CA THR A 80 11.76 -0.52 6.29
C THR A 80 11.50 -0.78 7.77
N ARG A 81 11.42 0.27 8.59
CA ARG A 81 11.18 0.17 10.05
C ARG A 81 9.70 -0.02 10.40
N ARG A 82 8.80 0.62 9.65
CA ARG A 82 7.34 0.59 9.87
C ARG A 82 6.62 0.35 8.56
N VAL A 83 5.62 -0.52 8.54
CA VAL A 83 4.78 -0.74 7.36
C VAL A 83 3.32 -0.54 7.71
N ILE A 84 2.61 0.15 6.83
CA ILE A 84 1.16 0.30 6.90
C ILE A 84 0.58 -0.23 5.59
N TRP A 85 -0.23 -1.27 5.67
CA TRP A 85 -0.98 -1.79 4.54
C TRP A 85 -2.31 -1.08 4.39
N LEU A 86 -2.61 -0.59 3.19
CA LEU A 86 -3.93 -0.12 2.84
C LEU A 86 -4.76 -1.31 2.38
N LEU A 87 -5.75 -1.70 3.18
CA LEU A 87 -6.56 -2.87 2.87
C LEU A 87 -7.53 -2.53 1.74
N PRO A 88 -7.55 -3.29 0.62
CA PRO A 88 -8.43 -3.00 -0.51
C PRO A 88 -9.92 -3.05 -0.14
N TYR A 89 -10.76 -2.42 -0.96
CA TYR A 89 -12.22 -2.47 -0.80
C TYR A 89 -12.79 -3.89 -0.92
N SER A 90 -12.24 -4.72 -1.80
CA SER A 90 -12.55 -6.16 -1.89
C SER A 90 -12.25 -6.85 -0.55
N ARG A 91 -13.28 -7.34 0.15
CA ARG A 91 -13.13 -8.00 1.46
C ARG A 91 -12.28 -9.28 1.39
N PRO A 92 -12.43 -10.17 0.39
CA PRO A 92 -11.53 -11.32 0.24
C PRO A 92 -10.07 -10.91 0.04
N THR A 93 -9.80 -9.85 -0.73
CA THR A 93 -8.45 -9.33 -0.94
C THR A 93 -7.91 -8.67 0.34
N ALA A 94 -8.73 -7.89 1.04
CA ALA A 94 -8.38 -7.31 2.33
C ALA A 94 -7.96 -8.39 3.34
N TYR A 95 -8.68 -9.51 3.43
CA TYR A 95 -8.29 -10.63 4.28
C TYR A 95 -6.91 -11.19 3.91
N ALA A 96 -6.59 -11.32 2.62
CA ALA A 96 -5.27 -11.75 2.16
C ALA A 96 -4.17 -10.76 2.59
N VAL A 97 -4.40 -9.45 2.43
CA VAL A 97 -3.46 -8.41 2.87
C VAL A 97 -3.29 -8.43 4.40
N THR A 98 -4.38 -8.49 5.16
CA THR A 98 -4.36 -8.57 6.63
C THR A 98 -3.59 -9.80 7.12
N SER A 99 -3.77 -10.95 6.48
CA SER A 99 -3.04 -12.17 6.86
C SER A 99 -1.52 -12.00 6.74
N VAL A 100 -1.05 -11.26 5.73
CA VAL A 100 0.36 -10.94 5.56
C VAL A 100 0.80 -9.91 6.58
N ALA A 101 0.03 -8.82 6.76
CA ALA A 101 0.35 -7.80 7.75
C ALA A 101 0.55 -8.40 9.15
N LEU A 102 -0.33 -9.32 9.57
CA LEU A 102 -0.22 -10.04 10.85
C LEU A 102 1.07 -10.86 10.99
N ILE A 103 1.52 -11.54 9.92
CA ILE A 103 2.76 -12.34 9.94
C ILE A 103 3.99 -11.46 10.20
N PHE A 104 3.99 -10.24 9.66
CA PHE A 104 5.12 -9.31 9.78
C PHE A 104 4.98 -8.33 10.96
N GLY A 105 3.85 -8.35 11.68
CA GLY A 105 3.54 -7.37 12.72
C GLY A 105 3.33 -5.95 12.14
N ASP A 106 2.93 -5.86 10.88
CA ASP A 106 2.69 -4.59 10.19
C ASP A 106 1.32 -4.01 10.58
N GLU A 107 1.19 -2.69 10.45
CA GLU A 107 -0.07 -1.98 10.67
C GLU A 107 -0.98 -2.06 9.45
N THR A 108 -2.27 -1.78 9.65
CA THR A 108 -3.26 -1.78 8.57
C THR A 108 -4.19 -0.57 8.68
N LEU A 109 -4.63 -0.06 7.53
CA LEU A 109 -5.71 0.90 7.41
C LEU A 109 -6.74 0.36 6.40
N ASP A 110 -7.96 0.08 6.87
CA ASP A 110 -9.03 -0.43 6.01
C ASP A 110 -9.64 0.68 5.14
N LEU A 111 -9.45 0.60 3.83
CA LEU A 111 -10.06 1.54 2.88
C LEU A 111 -11.58 1.43 2.83
N GLY A 112 -12.14 0.29 3.24
CA GLY A 112 -13.60 0.08 3.35
C GLY A 112 -14.29 1.06 4.31
N ARG A 113 -13.53 1.77 5.15
CA ARG A 113 -14.02 2.83 6.04
C ARG A 113 -14.24 4.17 5.33
N PHE A 114 -13.80 4.30 4.09
CA PHE A 114 -13.86 5.54 3.32
C PHE A 114 -14.83 5.40 2.15
N PRO A 115 -15.61 6.44 1.80
CA PRO A 115 -16.52 6.39 0.66
C PRO A 115 -15.80 6.08 -0.66
N THR A 116 -16.49 5.37 -1.57
CA THR A 116 -16.00 5.01 -2.91
C THR A 116 -17.16 5.00 -3.90
N ARG A 117 -16.87 5.20 -5.19
CA ARG A 117 -17.86 5.08 -6.28
C ARG A 117 -17.72 3.78 -7.06
N ASP A 118 -16.51 3.25 -7.16
CA ASP A 118 -16.16 2.11 -8.01
C ASP A 118 -15.75 0.86 -7.21
N ARG A 119 -15.76 0.95 -5.87
CA ARG A 119 -15.32 -0.12 -4.97
C ARG A 119 -13.84 -0.49 -5.15
N VAL A 120 -13.03 0.45 -5.61
CA VAL A 120 -11.57 0.31 -5.75
C VAL A 120 -10.84 1.53 -5.20
N HIS A 121 -11.28 2.74 -5.57
CA HIS A 121 -10.61 3.97 -5.20
C HIS A 121 -11.42 4.74 -4.14
N PRO A 122 -10.76 5.26 -3.08
CA PRO A 122 -11.38 6.22 -2.19
C PRO A 122 -11.86 7.46 -2.97
N LEU A 123 -13.03 7.96 -2.61
CA LEU A 123 -13.57 9.19 -3.19
C LEU A 123 -12.65 10.39 -2.91
N ARG A 124 -11.95 10.37 -1.77
CA ARG A 124 -11.05 11.44 -1.31
C ARG A 124 -9.82 10.85 -0.62
N TYR A 125 -8.70 10.82 -1.33
CA TYR A 125 -7.41 10.36 -0.78
C TYR A 125 -6.90 11.24 0.37
N GLY A 126 -7.28 12.53 0.40
CA GLY A 126 -6.94 13.44 1.50
C GLY A 126 -7.45 12.96 2.86
N ASP A 127 -8.65 12.38 2.91
CA ASP A 127 -9.24 11.86 4.15
C ASP A 127 -8.48 10.61 4.65
N VAL A 128 -8.07 9.74 3.71
CA VAL A 128 -7.24 8.56 4.00
C VAL A 128 -5.87 9.00 4.52
N ALA A 129 -5.21 9.95 3.86
CA ALA A 129 -3.92 10.50 4.30
C ALA A 129 -4.02 11.17 5.68
N SER A 130 -5.13 11.82 5.99
CA SER A 130 -5.37 12.40 7.32
C SER A 130 -5.55 11.34 8.39
N ALA A 131 -6.12 10.18 8.07
CA ALA A 131 -6.21 9.06 9.01
C ALA A 131 -4.86 8.36 9.25
N LEU A 132 -3.99 8.28 8.23
CA LEU A 132 -2.66 7.66 8.32
C LEU A 132 -1.65 8.46 9.15
N LEU A 133 -1.78 9.79 9.12
CA LEU A 133 -0.79 10.72 9.66
C LEU A 133 -1.21 11.34 11.00
N LYS A 134 -2.22 10.76 11.67
CA LYS A 134 -2.54 11.08 13.07
C LYS A 134 -1.49 10.50 13.99
#